data_AF-A0A2Y9C5C1-F1
#
_entry.id   AF-A0A2Y9C5C1-F1
#
_cell.length_a   1.000
_cell.length_b   1.000
_cell.length_c   1.000
_cell.angle_alpha   90.00
_cell.angle_beta   90.00
_cell.angle_gamma   90.00
#
_symmetry.space_group_name_H-M   'P 1'
#
loop_
_entity.id
_entity.type
_entity.pdbx_description
1 polymer ?
#
loop_
_entity_poly.entity_id
_entity_poly.type
_entity_poly.pdbx_seq_one_letter_code
_entity_poly.pdbx_strand_id
1 'polypeptide(L)'
;MKAVIGEYGKVIILALVLSGMVLFLFGKGEDGFLGMLASTGPAETIGNKDTFAAANAIASRALPELSVRVKKLRRGTEYNLLDRDLFEITAKNEDGENVELSIVRIIAPGEQDITAVTEPEHFTPGLQGEYRMTYRASEIYLASEKAKEKEYRFIAD
;
A
#
# COMPACT_ATOMS: atom_id res chain seq x y z
N MET A 1 18.43 74.07 10.95
CA MET A 1 16.98 73.89 10.79
C MET A 1 16.51 73.34 9.43
N LYS A 2 17.37 73.11 8.41
CA LYS A 2 16.94 72.49 7.12
C LYS A 2 16.97 70.95 7.09
N ALA A 3 17.72 70.29 7.99
CA ALA A 3 17.83 68.83 8.04
C ALA A 3 16.55 68.14 8.56
N VAL A 4 15.80 68.85 9.41
CA VAL A 4 14.67 68.29 10.16
C VAL A 4 13.43 68.08 9.27
N ILE A 5 13.21 68.95 8.28
CA ILE A 5 12.09 68.85 7.32
C ILE A 5 12.26 67.65 6.37
N GLY A 6 13.51 67.28 6.03
CA GLY A 6 13.79 66.13 5.17
C GLY A 6 13.56 64.78 5.85
N GLU A 7 13.78 64.69 7.16
CA GLU A 7 13.51 63.47 7.94
C GLU A 7 12.01 63.23 8.12
N TYR A 8 11.24 64.26 8.46
CA TYR A 8 9.78 64.13 8.57
C TYR A 8 9.13 63.76 7.22
N GLY A 9 9.65 64.27 6.09
CA GLY A 9 9.20 63.87 4.76
C GLY A 9 9.41 62.38 4.48
N LYS A 10 10.56 61.81 4.88
CA LYS A 10 10.83 60.37 4.75
C LYS A 10 9.90 59.54 5.62
N VAL A 11 9.62 59.98 6.84
CA VAL A 11 8.69 59.29 7.76
C VAL A 11 7.27 59.29 7.19
N ILE A 12 6.82 60.38 6.59
CA ILE A 12 5.50 60.47 5.95
C ILE A 12 5.41 59.52 4.75
N ILE A 13 6.45 59.48 3.90
CA ILE A 13 6.49 58.57 2.75
C ILE A 13 6.50 57.11 3.22
N LEU A 14 7.29 56.78 4.24
CA LEU A 14 7.34 55.45 4.82
C LEU A 14 5.97 55.02 5.37
N ALA A 15 5.28 55.93 6.07
CA ALA A 15 3.95 55.68 6.61
C ALA A 15 2.90 55.45 5.51
N LEU A 16 2.98 56.17 4.39
CA LEU A 16 2.10 55.96 3.23
C LEU A 16 2.34 54.61 2.56
N VAL A 17 3.61 54.22 2.37
CA VAL A 17 3.98 52.92 1.79
C VAL A 17 3.52 51.77 2.69
N LEU A 18 3.75 51.86 3.99
CA LEU A 18 3.29 50.87 4.96
C LEU A 18 1.76 50.76 4.97
N SER A 19 1.05 51.88 4.94
CA SER A 19 -0.42 51.88 4.89
C SER A 19 -0.93 51.24 3.60
N GLY A 20 -0.30 51.54 2.45
CA GLY A 20 -0.61 50.88 1.19
C GLY A 20 -0.37 49.37 1.22
N MET A 21 0.72 48.92 1.85
CA MET A 21 1.04 47.50 2.01
C MET A 21 0.03 46.77 2.91
N VAL A 22 -0.40 47.40 4.02
CA VAL A 22 -1.43 46.84 4.90
C VAL A 22 -2.77 46.74 4.17
N LEU A 23 -3.15 47.77 3.41
CA LEU A 23 -4.37 47.75 2.59
C LEU A 23 -4.28 46.72 1.45
N PHE A 24 -3.12 46.48 0.87
CA PHE A 24 -2.93 45.43 -0.12
C PHE A 24 -3.02 44.02 0.49
N LEU A 25 -2.45 43.82 1.67
CA LEU A 25 -2.43 42.53 2.38
C LEU A 25 -3.80 42.16 2.96
N PHE A 26 -4.58 43.14 3.45
CA PHE A 26 -5.84 42.90 4.18
C PHE A 26 -7.07 43.59 3.58
N GLY A 27 -6.93 44.28 2.45
CA GLY A 27 -8.03 44.93 1.76
C GLY A 27 -9.02 43.94 1.17
N LYS A 28 -10.32 44.23 1.29
CA LYS A 28 -11.44 43.42 0.78
C LYS A 28 -11.64 43.50 -0.74
N GLY A 29 -10.61 43.88 -1.51
CA GLY A 29 -10.69 44.00 -2.97
C GLY A 29 -10.19 42.74 -3.67
N GLU A 30 -10.76 42.42 -4.84
CA GLU A 30 -10.33 41.29 -5.68
C GLU A 30 -8.86 41.43 -6.14
N ASP A 31 -8.37 42.67 -6.27
CA ASP A 31 -6.98 43.00 -6.63
C ASP A 31 -5.99 42.94 -5.44
N GLY A 32 -6.47 42.68 -4.22
CA GLY A 32 -5.63 42.55 -3.03
C GLY A 32 -4.94 41.19 -2.95
N PHE A 33 -3.90 41.05 -2.12
CA PHE A 33 -3.14 39.80 -1.97
C PHE A 33 -4.03 38.59 -1.62
N LEU A 34 -5.01 38.79 -0.74
CA LEU A 34 -5.97 37.74 -0.37
C LEU A 34 -6.95 37.42 -1.51
N GLY A 35 -7.34 38.40 -2.32
CA GLY A 35 -8.14 38.20 -3.53
C GLY A 35 -7.36 37.41 -4.58
N MET A 36 -6.09 37.76 -4.79
CA MET A 36 -5.17 37.02 -5.66
C MET A 36 -4.99 35.57 -5.19
N LEU A 37 -4.75 35.34 -3.89
CA LEU A 37 -4.68 34.00 -3.31
C LEU A 37 -5.98 33.20 -3.46
N ALA A 38 -7.14 33.85 -3.30
CA ALA A 38 -8.44 33.20 -3.48
C ALA A 38 -8.72 32.86 -4.96
N SER A 39 -8.25 33.68 -5.90
CA SER A 39 -8.36 33.41 -7.34
C SER A 39 -7.35 32.37 -7.84
N THR A 40 -6.22 32.20 -7.15
CA THR A 40 -5.34 31.03 -7.27
C THR A 40 -5.78 29.98 -6.26
N GLY A 41 -7.00 29.48 -6.41
CA GLY A 41 -7.43 28.28 -5.66
C GLY A 41 -6.37 27.19 -5.79
N PRO A 42 -6.22 26.31 -4.77
CA PRO A 42 -5.24 25.24 -4.83
C PRO A 42 -5.42 24.50 -6.16
N ALA A 43 -4.37 24.42 -6.96
CA ALA A 43 -4.37 23.60 -8.17
C ALA A 43 -4.91 22.22 -7.75
N GLU A 44 -6.09 21.87 -8.25
CA GLU A 44 -6.90 20.77 -7.73
C GLU A 44 -6.08 19.47 -7.69
N THR A 45 -5.52 19.13 -6.53
CA THR A 45 -4.96 17.80 -6.27
C THR A 45 -6.04 16.82 -5.82
N ILE A 46 -7.32 17.17 -5.95
CA ILE A 46 -8.45 16.35 -5.49
C ILE A 46 -9.57 16.47 -6.52
N GLY A 47 -9.81 15.40 -7.29
CA GLY A 47 -11.12 15.20 -7.92
C GLY A 47 -11.16 14.96 -9.43
N ASN A 48 -10.10 14.47 -10.09
CA ASN A 48 -10.34 13.87 -11.40
C ASN A 48 -11.25 12.64 -11.22
N LYS A 49 -12.36 12.58 -11.97
CA LYS A 49 -13.28 11.41 -12.00
C LYS A 49 -12.53 10.09 -12.16
N ASP A 50 -11.40 10.11 -12.86
CA ASP A 50 -10.52 8.97 -13.09
C ASP A 50 -9.91 8.44 -11.78
N THR A 51 -9.60 9.29 -10.81
CA THR A 51 -9.07 8.87 -9.50
C THR A 51 -10.14 8.14 -8.69
N PHE A 52 -11.39 8.60 -8.73
CA PHE A 52 -12.49 7.92 -8.04
C PHE A 52 -12.83 6.59 -8.71
N ALA A 53 -12.82 6.53 -10.05
CA ALA A 53 -13.03 5.29 -10.78
C ALA A 53 -11.92 4.26 -10.49
N ALA A 54 -10.65 4.68 -10.47
CA ALA A 54 -9.52 3.82 -10.11
C ALA A 54 -9.61 3.33 -8.64
N ALA A 55 -9.92 4.22 -7.70
CA ALA A 55 -10.09 3.85 -6.30
C ALA A 55 -11.24 2.85 -6.11
N ASN A 56 -12.37 3.04 -6.80
CA ASN A 56 -13.48 2.12 -6.76
C ASN A 56 -13.14 0.77 -7.41
N ALA A 57 -12.38 0.76 -8.51
CA ALA A 57 -11.90 -0.47 -9.14
C ALA A 57 -10.96 -1.26 -8.20
N ILE A 58 -10.07 -0.58 -7.47
CA ILE A 58 -9.22 -1.22 -6.46
C ILE A 58 -10.08 -1.79 -5.31
N ALA A 59 -11.05 -1.03 -4.82
CA ALA A 59 -11.87 -1.43 -3.68
C ALA A 59 -12.78 -2.63 -3.99
N SER A 60 -13.34 -2.67 -5.20
CA SER A 60 -14.26 -3.72 -5.64
C SER A 60 -13.58 -5.00 -6.09
N ARG A 61 -12.28 -4.95 -6.43
CA ARG A 61 -11.53 -6.15 -6.86
C ARG A 61 -11.50 -7.22 -5.77
N ALA A 62 -11.90 -8.43 -6.15
CA ALA A 62 -11.89 -9.60 -5.30
C ALA A 62 -10.46 -9.99 -4.90
N LEU A 63 -10.33 -10.57 -3.70
CA LEU A 63 -9.06 -11.18 -3.29
C LEU A 63 -8.78 -12.41 -4.16
N PRO A 64 -7.50 -12.74 -4.42
CA PRO A 64 -7.14 -13.92 -5.19
C PRO A 64 -7.78 -15.19 -4.65
N GLU A 65 -8.16 -16.11 -5.53
CA GLU A 65 -8.50 -17.46 -5.16
C GLU A 65 -7.25 -18.19 -4.63
N LEU A 66 -7.42 -18.97 -3.57
CA LEU A 66 -6.37 -19.81 -2.99
C LEU A 66 -6.97 -21.14 -2.53
N SER A 67 -6.56 -22.23 -3.18
CA SER A 67 -6.95 -23.59 -2.84
C SER A 67 -5.76 -24.55 -2.99
N VAL A 68 -5.63 -25.51 -2.06
CA VAL A 68 -4.65 -26.60 -2.11
C VAL A 68 -5.40 -27.90 -1.85
N ARG A 69 -5.28 -28.88 -2.74
CA ARG A 69 -6.07 -30.12 -2.66
C ARG A 69 -5.27 -31.30 -2.12
N VAL A 70 -4.07 -31.53 -2.64
CA VAL A 70 -3.21 -32.63 -2.17
C VAL A 70 -2.50 -32.16 -0.90
N LYS A 71 -2.59 -32.96 0.18
CA LYS A 71 -2.07 -32.61 1.51
C LYS A 71 -1.38 -33.78 2.20
N LYS A 72 -0.92 -34.75 1.42
CA LYS A 72 -0.22 -35.93 1.94
C LYS A 72 1.25 -35.81 1.60
N LEU A 73 2.10 -36.03 2.59
CA LEU A 73 3.55 -35.99 2.47
C LEU A 73 4.11 -37.31 2.97
N ARG A 74 5.31 -37.65 2.49
CA ARG A 74 6.07 -38.81 2.96
C ARG A 74 7.31 -38.34 3.68
N ARG A 75 7.57 -38.88 4.87
CA ARG A 75 8.76 -38.56 5.66
C ARG A 75 10.03 -38.83 4.87
N GLY A 76 10.98 -37.89 4.93
CA GLY A 76 12.27 -37.99 4.26
C GLY A 76 12.24 -37.86 2.73
N THR A 77 11.07 -37.55 2.15
CA THR A 77 10.96 -37.17 0.74
C THR A 77 10.97 -35.65 0.63
N GLU A 78 11.76 -35.12 -0.29
CA GLU A 78 11.82 -33.69 -0.55
C GLU A 78 10.66 -33.25 -1.45
N TYR A 79 10.04 -32.11 -1.12
CA TYR A 79 8.92 -31.52 -1.84
C TYR A 79 9.18 -30.04 -2.09
N ASN A 80 8.83 -29.57 -3.29
CA ASN A 80 8.59 -28.16 -3.52
C ASN A 80 7.15 -27.84 -3.14
N LEU A 81 6.92 -27.24 -1.97
CA LEU A 81 5.58 -26.91 -1.48
C LEU A 81 4.84 -25.88 -2.35
N LEU A 82 5.55 -25.18 -3.23
CA LEU A 82 4.96 -24.21 -4.17
C LEU A 82 4.60 -24.85 -5.52
N ASP A 83 4.88 -26.14 -5.71
CA ASP A 83 4.56 -26.87 -6.93
C ASP A 83 3.04 -26.99 -7.12
N ARG A 84 2.53 -26.30 -8.15
CA ARG A 84 1.10 -26.23 -8.43
C ARG A 84 0.52 -27.54 -8.94
N ASP A 85 1.32 -28.33 -9.65
CA ASP A 85 0.86 -29.57 -10.27
C ASP A 85 0.84 -30.70 -9.22
N LEU A 86 1.88 -30.78 -8.40
CA LEU A 86 1.98 -31.79 -7.34
C LEU A 86 0.94 -31.60 -6.24
N PHE A 87 0.70 -30.35 -5.84
CA PHE A 87 -0.21 -30.03 -4.74
C PHE A 87 -1.63 -29.63 -5.20
N GLU A 88 -1.87 -29.64 -6.52
CA GLU A 88 -3.08 -29.13 -7.16
C GLU A 88 -3.47 -27.75 -6.62
N ILE A 89 -2.51 -26.81 -6.65
CA ILE A 89 -2.67 -25.47 -6.08
C ILE A 89 -3.37 -24.56 -7.09
N THR A 90 -4.52 -24.01 -6.69
CA THR A 90 -5.17 -22.92 -7.41
C THR A 90 -4.85 -21.60 -6.71
N ALA A 91 -4.07 -20.75 -7.36
CA ALA A 91 -3.78 -19.39 -6.91
C ALA A 91 -3.99 -18.43 -8.09
N LYS A 92 -5.17 -17.83 -8.17
CA LYS A 92 -5.60 -17.02 -9.33
C LYS A 92 -6.23 -15.70 -8.92
N ASN A 93 -6.02 -14.64 -9.69
CA ASN A 93 -6.72 -13.38 -9.49
C ASN A 93 -8.14 -13.41 -10.07
N GLU A 94 -8.85 -12.29 -9.95
CA GLU A 94 -10.19 -12.12 -10.52
C GLU A 94 -10.23 -12.32 -12.04
N ASP A 95 -9.13 -12.00 -12.73
CA ASP A 95 -8.99 -12.15 -14.19
C ASP A 95 -8.67 -13.61 -14.60
N GLY A 96 -8.50 -14.52 -13.63
CA GLY A 96 -8.20 -15.93 -13.86
C GLY A 96 -6.72 -16.23 -14.13
N GLU A 97 -5.85 -15.23 -13.98
CA GLU A 97 -4.40 -15.34 -14.15
C GLU A 97 -3.75 -15.89 -12.89
N ASN A 98 -2.64 -16.60 -13.06
CA ASN A 98 -1.88 -17.14 -11.93
C ASN A 98 -1.16 -16.01 -11.19
N VAL A 99 -1.37 -15.93 -9.87
CA VAL A 99 -0.72 -14.92 -9.01
C VAL A 99 0.47 -15.49 -8.26
N GLU A 100 1.32 -14.64 -7.68
CA GLU A 100 2.45 -15.09 -6.90
C GLU A 100 1.99 -15.89 -5.67
N LEU A 101 2.69 -17.00 -5.39
CA LEU A 101 2.41 -17.90 -4.29
C LEU A 101 3.62 -17.96 -3.37
N SER A 102 3.40 -17.80 -2.07
CA SER A 102 4.42 -17.94 -1.04
C SER A 102 3.87 -18.68 0.17
N ILE A 103 4.77 -19.19 1.02
CA ILE A 103 4.41 -19.76 2.33
C ILE A 103 4.89 -18.81 3.40
N VAL A 104 3.96 -18.31 4.21
CA VAL A 104 4.25 -17.36 5.29
C VAL A 104 4.49 -18.04 6.63
N ARG A 105 4.03 -19.29 6.77
CA ARG A 105 4.16 -20.01 8.03
C ARG A 105 4.14 -21.52 7.85
N ILE A 106 5.03 -22.22 8.55
CA ILE A 106 5.08 -23.68 8.64
C ILE A 106 5.20 -24.07 10.12
N ILE A 107 4.20 -24.79 10.62
CA ILE A 107 4.17 -25.34 11.98
C ILE A 107 4.29 -26.86 11.88
N ALA A 108 5.33 -27.41 12.48
CA ALA A 108 5.60 -28.85 12.54
C ALA A 108 4.70 -29.57 13.58
N PRO A 109 4.64 -30.91 13.52
CA PRO A 109 4.05 -31.72 14.58
C PRO A 109 4.65 -31.34 15.94
N GLY A 110 3.80 -31.10 16.94
CA GLY A 110 4.22 -30.59 18.26
C GLY A 110 4.18 -29.06 18.40
N GLU A 111 3.53 -28.36 17.46
CA GLU A 111 3.32 -26.90 17.47
C GLU A 111 4.59 -26.06 17.34
N GLN A 112 5.68 -26.66 16.86
CA GLN A 112 6.93 -25.96 16.64
C GLN A 112 6.85 -25.15 15.34
N ASP A 113 7.08 -23.84 15.42
CA ASP A 113 7.22 -22.98 14.24
C ASP A 113 8.61 -23.20 13.61
N ILE A 114 8.62 -23.70 12.37
CA ILE A 114 9.85 -24.02 11.63
C ILE A 114 10.03 -23.11 10.40
N THR A 115 9.23 -22.05 10.27
CA THR A 115 9.20 -21.19 9.08
C THR A 115 10.57 -20.61 8.74
N ALA A 116 11.32 -20.11 9.75
CA ALA A 116 12.59 -19.43 9.54
C ALA A 116 13.76 -20.37 9.17
N VAL A 117 13.61 -21.67 9.42
CA VAL A 117 14.67 -22.68 9.18
C VAL A 117 14.34 -23.59 8.00
N THR A 118 13.21 -23.34 7.33
CA THR A 118 12.69 -24.19 6.27
C THR A 118 12.64 -23.43 4.97
N GLU A 119 13.19 -24.02 3.92
CA GLU A 119 13.03 -23.55 2.54
C GLU A 119 11.81 -24.24 1.92
N PRO A 120 10.74 -23.50 1.55
CA PRO A 120 9.53 -24.09 0.97
C PRO A 120 9.75 -24.90 -0.31
N GLU A 121 10.78 -24.56 -1.09
CA GLU A 121 11.12 -25.20 -2.36
C GLU A 121 11.84 -26.56 -2.17
N HIS A 122 12.44 -26.76 -1.00
CA HIS A 122 13.27 -27.93 -0.64
C HIS A 122 12.79 -28.57 0.67
N PHE A 123 11.48 -28.56 0.90
CA PHE A 123 10.91 -29.02 2.16
C PHE A 123 10.98 -30.53 2.31
N THR A 124 11.60 -31.00 3.39
CA THR A 124 11.60 -32.41 3.76
C THR A 124 10.95 -32.61 5.13
N PRO A 125 9.78 -33.28 5.25
CA PRO A 125 9.16 -33.55 6.53
C PRO A 125 10.02 -34.55 7.32
N GLY A 126 10.56 -34.08 8.45
CA GLY A 126 11.40 -34.88 9.36
C GLY A 126 10.62 -35.68 10.40
N LEU A 127 9.42 -35.22 10.76
CA LEU A 127 8.55 -35.86 11.76
C LEU A 127 7.30 -36.42 11.08
N GLN A 128 6.72 -37.46 11.67
CA GLN A 128 5.38 -37.91 11.31
C GLN A 128 4.34 -37.05 12.02
N GLY A 129 3.22 -36.81 11.37
CA GLY A 129 2.08 -36.09 11.95
C GLY A 129 1.56 -34.93 11.10
N GLU A 130 0.80 -34.06 11.75
CA GLU A 130 0.16 -32.91 11.09
C GLU A 130 1.10 -31.70 11.06
N TYR A 131 1.39 -31.23 9.85
CA TYR A 131 2.01 -29.94 9.57
C TYR A 131 0.92 -28.92 9.22
N ARG A 132 0.97 -27.72 9.81
CA ARG A 132 0.11 -26.60 9.41
C ARG A 132 0.92 -25.62 8.57
N MET A 133 0.51 -25.42 7.33
CA MET A 133 1.19 -24.53 6.38
C MET A 133 0.23 -23.43 5.96
N THR A 134 0.65 -22.17 6.12
CA THR A 134 -0.12 -21.01 5.69
C THR A 134 0.42 -20.51 4.36
N TYR A 135 -0.40 -20.64 3.32
CA TYR A 135 -0.09 -20.16 1.98
C TYR A 135 -0.63 -18.75 1.82
N ARG A 136 0.10 -17.92 1.07
CA ARG A 136 -0.26 -16.56 0.69
C ARG A 136 -0.24 -16.44 -0.83
N ALA A 137 -1.38 -16.07 -1.41
CA ALA A 137 -1.49 -15.70 -2.81
C ALA A 137 -1.60 -14.18 -2.89
N SER A 138 -0.69 -13.53 -3.63
CA SER A 138 -0.62 -12.07 -3.72
C SER A 138 -0.52 -11.58 -5.17
N GLU A 139 -1.22 -10.49 -5.45
CA GLU A 139 -1.08 -9.71 -6.69
C GLU A 139 -0.96 -8.23 -6.39
N ILE A 140 -0.39 -7.48 -7.34
CA ILE A 140 -0.39 -6.01 -7.32
C ILE A 140 -1.36 -5.55 -8.41
N TYR A 141 -2.48 -4.94 -8.00
CA TYR A 141 -3.46 -4.37 -8.91
C TYR A 141 -3.54 -2.85 -8.72
N LEU A 142 -3.24 -2.08 -9.77
CA LEU A 142 -3.23 -0.62 -9.75
C LEU A 142 -2.48 -0.03 -8.53
N ALA A 143 -1.27 -0.54 -8.28
CA ALA A 143 -0.40 -0.18 -7.14
C ALA A 143 -0.96 -0.51 -5.75
N SER A 144 -2.02 -1.33 -5.66
CA SER A 144 -2.54 -1.89 -4.41
C SER A 144 -2.26 -3.38 -4.36
N GLU A 145 -1.65 -3.86 -3.27
CA GLU A 145 -1.47 -5.28 -3.01
C GLU A 145 -2.81 -5.91 -2.58
N LYS A 146 -3.19 -6.99 -3.28
CA LYS A 146 -4.31 -7.86 -2.90
C LYS A 146 -3.73 -9.21 -2.54
N ALA A 147 -3.87 -9.58 -1.27
CA ALA A 147 -3.35 -10.84 -0.77
C ALA A 147 -4.44 -11.65 -0.07
N LYS A 148 -4.37 -12.97 -0.23
CA LYS A 148 -5.18 -13.92 0.53
C LYS A 148 -4.28 -14.94 1.20
N GLU A 149 -4.48 -15.11 2.48
CA GLU A 149 -3.79 -16.11 3.28
C GLU A 149 -4.76 -17.22 3.69
N LYS A 150 -4.27 -18.47 3.67
CA LYS A 150 -5.05 -19.61 4.10
C LYS A 150 -4.17 -20.72 4.65
N GLU A 151 -4.54 -21.21 5.83
CA GLU A 151 -3.91 -22.35 6.47
C GLU A 151 -4.43 -23.68 5.92
N TYR A 152 -3.52 -24.61 5.70
CA TYR A 152 -3.79 -25.98 5.28
C TYR A 152 -3.05 -26.96 6.18
N ARG A 153 -3.69 -28.10 6.43
CA ARG A 153 -3.16 -29.20 7.23
C ARG A 153 -2.63 -30.30 6.32
N PHE A 154 -1.33 -30.57 6.42
CA PHE A 154 -0.63 -31.61 5.69
C PHE A 154 -0.34 -32.77 6.63
N ILE A 155 -0.59 -33.99 6.19
CA ILE A 155 -0.28 -35.20 6.95
C ILE A 155 0.99 -35.82 6.37
N ALA A 156 2.02 -35.94 7.20
CA ALA A 156 3.26 -36.62 6.85
C ALA A 156 3.28 -38.03 7.47
N ASP A 157 3.31 -39.04 6.60
CA ASP A 157 3.40 -40.46 6.94
C ASP A 157 4.84 -41.00 6.77
#